data_AF-A0AAW9BAX6-F1
#
_entry.id   AF-A0AAW9BAX6-F1
#
_cell.length_a   1.000
_cell.length_b   1.000
_cell.length_c   1.000
_cell.angle_alpha   90.00
_cell.angle_beta   90.00
_cell.angle_gamma   90.00
#
_symmetry.space_group_name_H-M   'P 1'
#
loop_
_entity.id
_entity.type
_entity.pdbx_description
1 polymer ?
#
loop_
_entity_poly.entity_id
_entity_poly.type
_entity_poly.pdbx_seq_one_letter_code
_entity_poly.pdbx_strand_id
1 'polypeptide(L)'
;MFELIKEKILGLASILITSFAATYYLSASYTFGVFTSALFGIAYLYFMQRQQQQSVRRKEAQAKIRGFGYTNSISSQMERPSNASRSQSSPTLNEQNPFNFSEEEVQAFKLLGLPITSLNISEIKKAFHQKVRYYHPDINQNISTDESIITVSNLNTAKTLCINATKRKQNERL
;
A
#
# COMPACT_ATOMS: atom_id res chain seq x y z
N MET A 1 -26.15 13.62 -2.41
CA MET A 1 -26.76 12.84 -3.51
C MET A 1 -26.90 13.69 -4.77
N PHE A 2 -27.50 14.88 -4.67
CA PHE A 2 -27.68 15.80 -5.79
C PHE A 2 -26.37 16.23 -6.48
N GLU A 3 -25.33 16.60 -5.72
CA GLU A 3 -24.03 16.99 -6.28
C GLU A 3 -23.32 15.86 -7.04
N LEU A 4 -23.37 14.63 -6.52
CA LEU A 4 -22.82 13.44 -7.22
C LEU A 4 -23.56 13.11 -8.51
N ILE A 5 -24.86 13.39 -8.57
CA ILE A 5 -25.67 13.20 -9.79
C ILE A 5 -25.30 14.28 -10.81
N LYS A 6 -25.15 15.54 -10.36
CA LYS A 6 -24.70 16.64 -11.23
C LYS A 6 -23.32 16.39 -11.83
N GLU A 7 -22.34 15.97 -11.05
CA GLU A 7 -20.99 15.69 -11.54
C GLU A 7 -20.98 14.63 -12.64
N LYS A 8 -21.79 13.56 -12.48
CA LYS A 8 -21.90 12.50 -13.48
C LYS A 8 -22.58 12.97 -14.77
N ILE A 9 -23.63 13.78 -14.64
CA ILE A 9 -24.33 14.37 -15.80
C ILE A 9 -23.43 15.35 -16.53
N LEU A 10 -22.70 16.19 -15.80
CA LEU A 10 -21.78 17.18 -16.35
C LEU A 10 -20.62 16.49 -17.09
N GLY A 11 -20.05 15.44 -16.52
CA GLY A 11 -19.00 14.64 -17.17
C GLY A 11 -19.49 13.91 -18.43
N LEU A 12 -20.73 13.43 -18.43
CA LEU A 12 -21.32 12.80 -19.61
C LEU A 12 -21.59 13.83 -20.71
N ALA A 13 -22.15 14.98 -20.37
CA ALA A 13 -22.41 16.07 -21.30
C ALA A 13 -21.11 16.60 -21.95
N SER A 14 -20.03 16.77 -21.17
CA SER A 14 -18.76 17.27 -21.70
C SER A 14 -18.13 16.31 -22.71
N ILE A 15 -18.17 15.00 -22.46
CA ILE A 15 -17.67 13.98 -23.37
C ILE A 15 -18.49 13.98 -24.67
N LEU A 16 -19.82 14.04 -24.59
CA LEU A 16 -20.68 14.06 -25.78
C LEU A 16 -20.39 15.29 -26.65
N ILE A 17 -20.33 16.48 -26.03
CA ILE A 17 -20.08 17.75 -26.74
C ILE A 17 -18.69 17.75 -27.37
N THR A 18 -17.66 17.33 -26.64
CA THR A 18 -16.28 17.32 -27.13
C THR A 18 -16.08 16.29 -28.25
N SER A 19 -16.67 15.10 -28.11
CA SER A 19 -16.59 14.04 -29.13
C SER A 19 -17.29 14.45 -30.41
N PHE A 20 -18.47 15.09 -30.28
CA PHE A 20 -19.21 15.63 -31.42
C PHE A 20 -18.42 16.75 -32.11
N ALA A 21 -17.92 17.74 -31.35
CA ALA A 21 -17.16 18.87 -31.89
C ALA A 21 -15.87 18.42 -32.60
N ALA A 22 -15.10 17.51 -31.98
CA ALA A 22 -13.88 16.98 -32.58
C ALA A 22 -14.15 16.24 -33.89
N THR A 23 -15.16 15.38 -33.90
CA THR A 23 -15.52 14.60 -35.09
C THR A 23 -16.08 15.49 -36.19
N TYR A 24 -16.90 16.49 -35.84
CA TYR A 24 -17.41 17.48 -36.77
C TYR A 24 -16.27 18.29 -37.41
N TYR A 25 -15.27 18.69 -36.63
CA TYR A 25 -14.12 19.45 -37.14
C TYR A 25 -13.23 18.62 -38.09
N LEU A 26 -13.07 17.32 -37.81
CA LEU A 26 -12.22 16.41 -38.59
C LEU A 26 -12.90 15.89 -39.87
N SER A 27 -14.20 15.59 -39.79
CA SER A 27 -14.91 14.91 -40.88
C SER A 27 -15.93 15.79 -41.59
N ALA A 28 -16.15 17.03 -41.12
CA ALA A 28 -17.19 17.95 -41.59
C ALA A 28 -18.59 17.32 -41.69
N SER A 29 -18.82 16.24 -40.93
CA SER A 29 -20.01 15.39 -41.05
C SER A 29 -20.77 15.32 -39.74
N TYR A 30 -22.02 15.79 -39.80
CA TYR A 30 -22.93 15.76 -38.65
C TYR A 30 -23.29 14.32 -38.26
N THR A 31 -23.56 13.45 -39.23
CA THR A 31 -23.95 12.06 -38.96
C THR A 31 -22.83 11.29 -38.27
N PHE A 32 -21.58 11.46 -38.72
CA PHE A 32 -20.42 10.84 -38.08
C PHE A 32 -20.19 11.36 -36.66
N GLY A 33 -20.43 12.65 -36.41
CA GLY A 33 -20.38 13.24 -35.07
C GLY A 33 -21.42 12.66 -34.11
N VAL A 34 -22.64 12.39 -34.57
CA VAL A 34 -23.69 11.76 -33.75
C VAL A 34 -23.33 10.30 -33.40
N PHE A 35 -22.84 9.52 -34.36
CA PHE A 35 -22.45 8.12 -34.10
C PHE A 35 -21.26 8.01 -33.13
N THR A 36 -20.23 8.82 -33.34
CA THR A 36 -19.04 8.81 -32.48
C THR A 36 -19.36 9.27 -31.07
N SER A 37 -20.14 10.36 -30.90
CA SER A 37 -20.56 10.81 -29.56
C SER A 37 -21.39 9.75 -28.83
N ALA A 38 -22.30 9.05 -29.52
CA ALA A 38 -23.04 7.94 -28.93
C ALA A 38 -22.13 6.79 -28.47
N LEU A 39 -21.14 6.40 -29.30
CA LEU A 39 -20.17 5.36 -28.95
C LEU A 39 -19.31 5.75 -27.73
N PHE A 40 -18.83 7.00 -27.68
CA PHE A 40 -18.07 7.51 -26.54
C PHE A 40 -18.93 7.61 -25.27
N GLY A 41 -20.21 7.97 -25.40
CA GLY A 41 -21.16 7.97 -24.29
C GLY A 41 -21.36 6.57 -23.69
N ILE A 42 -21.57 5.56 -24.54
CA ILE A 42 -21.71 4.15 -24.10
C ILE A 42 -20.42 3.65 -23.45
N ALA A 43 -19.26 3.95 -24.05
CA ALA A 43 -17.96 3.59 -23.50
C ALA A 43 -17.72 4.22 -22.11
N TYR A 44 -18.10 5.49 -21.93
CA TYR A 44 -18.01 6.18 -20.65
C TYR A 44 -18.91 5.56 -19.58
N LEU A 45 -20.16 5.21 -19.91
CA LEU A 45 -21.06 4.52 -18.99
C LEU A 45 -20.49 3.17 -18.54
N TYR A 46 -19.94 2.39 -19.49
CA TYR A 46 -19.30 1.11 -19.20
C TYR A 46 -18.08 1.28 -18.28
N PHE A 47 -17.24 2.28 -18.55
CA PHE A 47 -16.07 2.59 -17.72
C PHE A 47 -16.48 2.99 -16.30
N MET A 48 -17.51 3.83 -16.16
CA MET A 48 -18.03 4.25 -14.85
C MET A 48 -18.61 3.07 -14.06
N GLN A 49 -19.35 2.17 -14.71
CA GLN A 49 -19.86 0.95 -14.07
C GLN A 49 -18.73 0.05 -13.59
N ARG A 50 -17.68 -0.13 -14.41
CA ARG A 50 -16.49 -0.91 -14.04
C ARG A 50 -15.74 -0.29 -12.86
N GLN A 51 -15.57 1.04 -12.85
CA GLN A 51 -14.95 1.74 -11.72
C GLN A 51 -15.77 1.59 -10.43
N GLN A 52 -17.11 1.67 -10.51
CA GLN A 52 -17.98 1.48 -9.36
C GLN A 52 -17.81 0.08 -8.77
N GLN A 53 -17.79 -0.97 -9.61
CA GLN A 53 -17.53 -2.34 -9.16
C GLN A 53 -16.15 -2.51 -8.52
N GLN A 54 -15.10 -1.91 -9.09
CA GLN A 54 -13.76 -1.94 -8.50
C GLN A 54 -13.70 -1.21 -7.16
N SER A 55 -14.41 -0.09 -7.01
CA SER A 55 -14.46 0.67 -5.76
C SER A 55 -15.14 -0.14 -4.64
N VAL A 56 -16.21 -0.87 -4.96
CA VAL A 56 -16.90 -1.75 -4.00
C VAL A 56 -15.97 -2.89 -3.58
N ARG A 57 -15.35 -3.58 -4.54
CA ARG A 57 -14.37 -4.65 -4.25
C ARG A 57 -13.19 -4.16 -3.40
N ARG A 58 -12.70 -2.93 -3.65
CA ARG A 58 -11.64 -2.31 -2.83
C ARG A 58 -12.12 -2.01 -1.41
N LYS A 59 -13.34 -1.49 -1.25
CA LYS A 59 -13.94 -1.25 0.07
C LYS A 59 -14.14 -2.56 0.84
N GLU A 60 -14.60 -3.62 0.18
CA GLU A 60 -14.72 -4.96 0.76
C GLU A 60 -13.37 -5.52 1.19
N ALA A 61 -12.34 -5.40 0.34
CA ALA A 61 -10.99 -5.83 0.69
C ALA A 61 -10.44 -5.04 1.89
N GLN A 62 -10.64 -3.71 1.91
CA GLN A 62 -10.26 -2.87 3.04
C GLN A 62 -11.04 -3.21 4.33
N ALA A 63 -12.33 -3.54 4.20
CA ALA A 63 -13.15 -3.98 5.33
C ALA A 63 -12.66 -5.33 5.90
N LYS A 64 -12.29 -6.28 5.04
CA LYS A 64 -11.66 -7.54 5.46
C LYS A 64 -10.35 -7.28 6.23
N ILE A 65 -9.47 -6.45 5.69
CA ILE A 65 -8.19 -6.08 6.33
C ILE A 65 -8.41 -5.42 7.70
N ARG A 66 -9.42 -4.54 7.83
CA ARG A 66 -9.81 -3.92 9.11
C ARG A 66 -10.37 -4.93 10.11
N GLY A 67 -11.14 -5.92 9.64
CA GLY A 67 -11.68 -7.01 10.48
C GLY A 67 -10.59 -7.87 11.12
N PHE A 68 -9.41 -7.95 10.51
CA PHE A 68 -8.23 -8.62 11.06
C PHE A 68 -7.33 -7.73 11.94
N GLY A 69 -7.78 -6.51 12.30
CA GLY A 69 -7.06 -5.64 13.22
C GLY A 69 -5.93 -4.80 12.60
N TYR A 70 -5.72 -4.86 11.28
CA TYR A 70 -4.77 -4.00 10.59
C TYR A 70 -5.35 -2.59 10.39
N THR A 71 -5.25 -1.77 11.43
CA THR A 71 -5.58 -0.35 11.33
C THR A 71 -4.35 0.42 10.82
N ASN A 72 -4.52 1.05 9.65
CA ASN A 72 -3.64 2.07 9.06
C ASN A 72 -2.30 1.60 8.44
N SER A 73 -2.36 1.25 7.16
CA SER A 73 -1.32 1.70 6.20
C SER A 73 -1.99 2.12 4.89
N ILE A 74 -2.42 3.37 4.88
CA ILE A 74 -3.03 4.05 3.73
C ILE A 74 -1.98 4.20 2.63
N SER A 75 -2.38 3.77 1.44
CA SER A 75 -1.96 4.22 0.11
C SER A 75 -0.74 5.16 0.04
N SER A 76 0.41 4.62 -0.31
CA SER A 76 1.47 5.34 -1.02
C SER A 76 2.59 4.37 -1.32
N GLN A 77 2.45 3.60 -2.41
CA GLN A 77 3.54 3.05 -3.23
C GLN A 77 2.93 2.08 -4.25
N MET A 78 2.17 2.64 -5.19
CA MET A 78 2.02 2.01 -6.50
C MET A 78 3.07 2.64 -7.41
N GLU A 79 4.35 2.44 -7.10
CA GLU A 79 5.43 2.66 -8.05
C GLU A 79 6.46 1.56 -7.82
N ARG A 80 6.43 0.61 -8.76
CA ARG A 80 7.42 -0.44 -8.92
C ARG A 80 8.55 0.16 -9.75
N PRO A 81 9.81 0.00 -9.33
CA PRO A 81 10.82 -0.40 -10.28
C PRO A 81 11.29 -1.81 -9.95
N SER A 82 11.15 -2.67 -10.94
CA SER A 82 11.90 -3.91 -11.07
C SER A 82 13.40 -3.60 -11.11
N ASN A 83 14.15 -4.11 -10.14
CA ASN A 83 15.41 -4.87 -10.33
C ASN A 83 16.28 -4.86 -9.06
N ALA A 84 17.14 -5.88 -9.01
CA ALA A 84 18.38 -5.97 -8.24
C ALA A 84 18.33 -6.67 -6.86
N SER A 85 18.78 -7.93 -6.95
CA SER A 85 19.91 -8.45 -6.19
C SER A 85 19.68 -8.90 -4.76
N ARG A 86 19.41 -10.20 -4.69
CA ARG A 86 19.72 -11.14 -3.62
C ARG A 86 21.15 -10.90 -3.11
N SER A 87 21.29 -10.39 -1.89
CA SER A 87 22.46 -10.62 -1.07
C SER A 87 21.98 -11.12 0.29
N GLN A 88 22.13 -12.42 0.50
CA GLN A 88 22.00 -13.06 1.81
C GLN A 88 23.37 -12.92 2.49
N SER A 89 23.50 -11.95 3.39
CA SER A 89 24.58 -11.92 4.36
C SER A 89 23.97 -11.99 5.74
N SER A 90 24.05 -13.18 6.34
CA SER A 90 23.76 -13.40 7.77
C SER A 90 24.86 -12.71 8.59
N PRO A 91 24.56 -11.79 9.51
CA PRO A 91 25.56 -11.28 10.43
C PRO A 91 25.51 -12.05 11.75
N THR A 92 26.66 -12.63 12.09
CA THR A 92 27.01 -13.22 13.39
C THR A 92 26.86 -12.16 14.49
N LEU A 93 26.18 -12.52 15.57
CA LEU A 93 25.77 -11.65 16.67
C LEU A 93 26.93 -11.48 17.67
N ASN A 94 27.75 -10.43 17.51
CA ASN A 94 28.62 -9.92 18.58
C ASN A 94 28.04 -8.58 19.05
N GLU A 95 27.34 -8.60 20.18
CA GLU A 95 26.66 -7.45 20.75
C GLU A 95 27.62 -6.52 21.50
N GLN A 96 28.23 -5.59 20.77
CA GLN A 96 28.55 -4.30 21.35
C GLN A 96 27.33 -3.42 21.11
N ASN A 97 26.64 -2.95 22.17
CA ASN A 97 25.55 -1.96 22.09
C ASN A 97 26.19 -0.57 21.94
N PRO A 98 26.49 -0.10 20.72
CA PRO A 98 27.32 1.09 20.53
C PRO A 98 26.51 2.38 20.70
N PHE A 99 25.18 2.26 20.79
CA PHE A 99 24.24 3.38 20.80
C PHE A 99 23.52 3.54 22.14
N ASN A 100 23.89 2.74 23.14
CA ASN A 100 23.31 2.76 24.48
C ASN A 100 21.77 2.70 24.44
N PHE A 101 21.24 1.75 23.66
CA PHE A 101 19.81 1.46 23.63
C PHE A 101 19.37 0.79 24.93
N SER A 102 18.10 0.98 25.29
CA SER A 102 17.50 0.27 26.44
C SER A 102 17.45 -1.24 26.17
N GLU A 103 17.34 -2.03 27.23
CA GLU A 103 17.26 -3.49 27.12
C GLU A 103 16.07 -3.94 26.26
N GLU A 104 14.93 -3.26 26.39
CA GLU A 104 13.73 -3.48 25.57
C GLU A 104 13.98 -3.21 24.07
N GLU A 105 14.75 -2.15 23.76
CA GLU A 105 15.10 -1.80 22.38
C GLU A 105 16.08 -2.82 21.79
N VAL A 106 17.07 -3.28 22.56
CA VAL A 106 18.00 -4.34 22.16
C VAL A 106 17.25 -5.65 21.87
N GLN A 107 16.31 -6.03 22.75
CA GLN A 107 15.44 -7.17 22.52
C GLN A 107 14.57 -7.00 21.28
N ALA A 108 14.06 -5.79 21.01
CA ALA A 108 13.30 -5.51 19.79
C ALA A 108 14.14 -5.67 18.52
N PHE A 109 15.40 -5.21 18.51
CA PHE A 109 16.31 -5.42 17.37
C PHE A 109 16.61 -6.91 17.14
N LYS A 110 16.84 -7.68 18.21
CA LYS A 110 16.96 -9.14 18.16
C LYS A 110 15.71 -9.82 17.61
N LEU A 111 14.54 -9.40 18.08
CA LEU A 111 13.25 -9.93 17.66
C LEU A 111 13.00 -9.67 16.16
N LEU A 112 13.52 -8.59 15.60
CA LEU A 112 13.51 -8.34 14.15
C LEU A 112 14.67 -8.98 13.38
N GLY A 113 15.67 -9.53 14.07
CA GLY A 113 16.86 -10.13 13.44
C GLY A 113 17.79 -9.09 12.83
N LEU A 114 17.80 -7.88 13.39
CA LEU A 114 18.63 -6.77 12.92
C LEU A 114 19.83 -6.57 13.85
N PRO A 115 20.98 -6.14 13.30
CA PRO A 115 22.08 -5.71 14.15
C PRO A 115 21.68 -4.43 14.89
N ILE A 116 22.12 -4.31 16.14
CA ILE A 116 21.90 -3.13 16.99
C ILE A 116 22.50 -1.86 16.35
N THR A 117 23.43 -2.02 15.40
CA THR A 117 24.00 -0.92 14.62
C THR A 117 23.08 -0.36 13.53
N SER A 118 21.96 -1.01 13.20
CA SER A 118 21.07 -0.56 12.11
C SER A 118 20.26 0.67 12.52
N LEU A 119 20.66 1.83 11.99
CA LEU A 119 19.93 3.09 12.11
C LEU A 119 19.09 3.40 10.87
N ASN A 120 18.86 2.41 10.01
CA ASN A 120 18.08 2.59 8.79
C ASN A 120 16.63 2.15 8.99
N ILE A 121 15.72 3.13 9.05
CA ILE A 121 14.28 2.88 9.21
C ILE A 121 13.73 1.97 8.10
N SER A 122 14.29 2.05 6.88
CA SER A 122 13.88 1.19 5.76
C SER A 122 14.20 -0.29 6.01
N GLU A 123 15.39 -0.58 6.55
CA GLU A 123 15.81 -1.93 6.91
C GLU A 123 14.94 -2.51 8.03
N ILE A 124 14.61 -1.69 9.03
CA ILE A 124 13.71 -2.07 10.12
C ILE A 124 12.34 -2.52 9.59
N LYS A 125 11.75 -1.72 8.69
CA LYS A 125 10.48 -2.07 8.04
C LYS A 125 10.59 -3.32 7.18
N LYS A 126 11.68 -3.47 6.42
CA LYS A 126 11.92 -4.63 5.57
C LYS A 126 12.00 -5.92 6.38
N ALA A 127 12.78 -5.92 7.47
CA ALA A 127 12.91 -7.07 8.36
C ALA A 127 11.58 -7.43 9.03
N PHE A 128 10.81 -6.42 9.48
CA PHE A 128 9.46 -6.62 9.99
C PHE A 128 8.56 -7.33 8.97
N HIS A 129 8.47 -6.82 7.74
CA HIS A 129 7.61 -7.42 6.71
C HIS A 129 8.06 -8.84 6.33
N GLN A 130 9.38 -9.09 6.32
CA GLN A 130 9.92 -10.43 6.07
C GLN A 130 9.49 -11.42 7.16
N LYS A 131 9.56 -11.03 8.45
CA LYS A 131 9.12 -11.87 9.55
C LYS A 131 7.61 -12.06 9.58
N VAL A 132 6.82 -11.00 9.39
CA VAL A 132 5.36 -11.12 9.32
C VAL A 132 4.94 -12.10 8.22
N ARG A 133 5.59 -12.06 7.05
CA ARG A 133 5.32 -12.99 5.96
C ARG A 133 5.63 -14.45 6.32
N TYR A 134 6.66 -14.68 7.13
CA TYR A 134 7.05 -16.02 7.61
C TYR A 134 6.03 -16.62 8.58
N TYR A 135 5.45 -15.78 9.45
CA TYR A 135 4.48 -16.20 10.48
C TYR A 135 3.02 -16.14 10.02
N HIS A 136 2.74 -15.74 8.78
CA HIS A 136 1.38 -15.58 8.27
C HIS A 136 0.69 -16.94 8.04
N PRO A 137 -0.52 -17.19 8.56
CA PRO A 137 -1.17 -18.50 8.52
C PRO A 137 -1.52 -18.94 7.10
N ASP A 138 -1.86 -17.99 6.22
CA ASP A 138 -2.13 -18.30 4.80
C ASP A 138 -0.88 -18.77 4.03
N ILE A 139 0.32 -18.43 4.51
CA ILE A 139 1.60 -18.77 3.86
C ILE A 139 2.24 -19.97 4.54
N ASN A 140 2.14 -20.06 5.86
CA ASN A 140 2.70 -21.14 6.65
C ASN A 140 1.59 -21.86 7.41
N GLN A 141 1.11 -22.95 6.82
CA GLN A 141 0.01 -23.77 7.35
C GLN A 141 0.37 -24.51 8.65
N ASN A 142 1.65 -24.51 9.04
CA ASN A 142 2.13 -25.15 10.27
C ASN A 142 1.96 -24.27 11.52
N ILE A 143 1.60 -23.00 11.35
CA ILE A 143 1.45 -22.04 12.45
C ILE A 143 -0.04 -21.83 12.69
N SER A 144 -0.46 -21.96 13.96
CA SER A 144 -1.85 -21.70 14.32
C SER A 144 -2.19 -20.22 14.14
N THR A 145 -3.46 -19.92 13.82
CA THR A 145 -3.92 -18.53 13.67
C THR A 145 -3.65 -17.71 14.93
N ASP A 146 -3.85 -18.30 16.11
CA ASP A 146 -3.63 -17.63 17.40
C ASP A 146 -2.15 -17.32 17.64
N GLU A 147 -1.27 -18.27 17.34
CA GLU A 147 0.19 -18.08 17.43
C GLU A 147 0.69 -17.02 16.44
N SER A 148 0.14 -16.99 15.22
CA SER A 148 0.42 -15.93 14.26
C SER A 148 0.01 -14.57 14.80
N ILE A 149 -1.20 -14.42 15.35
CA ILE A 149 -1.70 -13.14 15.85
C ILE A 149 -0.79 -12.61 16.97
N ILE A 150 -0.44 -13.45 17.93
CA ILE A 150 0.45 -13.11 19.05
C ILE A 150 1.83 -12.70 18.51
N THR A 151 2.39 -13.49 17.60
CA THR A 151 3.73 -13.25 17.07
C THR A 151 3.80 -11.98 16.23
N VAL A 152 2.79 -11.72 15.38
CA VAL A 152 2.70 -10.50 14.56
C VAL A 152 2.49 -9.26 15.44
N SER A 153 1.71 -9.38 16.52
CA SER A 153 1.56 -8.31 17.52
C SER A 153 2.90 -7.94 18.15
N ASN A 154 3.66 -8.94 18.63
CA ASN A 154 4.99 -8.74 19.20
C ASN A 154 5.98 -8.13 18.20
N LEU A 155 5.95 -8.57 16.94
CA LEU A 155 6.75 -8.00 15.85
C LEU A 155 6.41 -6.53 15.59
N ASN A 156 5.14 -6.14 15.70
CA ASN A 156 4.72 -4.76 15.48
C ASN A 156 5.14 -3.83 16.62
N THR A 157 5.08 -4.31 17.86
CA THR A 157 5.65 -3.60 19.03
C THR A 157 7.16 -3.42 18.85
N ALA A 158 7.88 -4.48 18.48
CA ALA A 158 9.31 -4.42 18.22
C ALA A 158 9.67 -3.42 17.11
N LYS A 159 8.92 -3.41 15.99
CA LYS A 159 9.09 -2.41 14.91
C LYS A 159 8.98 -0.99 15.42
N THR A 160 7.99 -0.73 16.25
CA THR A 160 7.73 0.62 16.78
C THR A 160 8.86 1.07 17.71
N LEU A 161 9.32 0.19 18.59
CA LEU A 161 10.46 0.44 19.48
C LEU A 161 11.75 0.72 18.67
N CYS A 162 12.09 -0.12 17.70
CA CYS A 162 13.28 0.07 16.87
C CYS A 162 13.22 1.38 16.06
N ILE A 163 12.06 1.75 15.49
CA ILE A 163 11.91 3.01 14.74
C ILE A 163 12.07 4.21 15.67
N ASN A 164 11.45 4.18 16.85
CA ASN A 164 11.53 5.28 17.81
C ASN A 164 12.96 5.44 18.35
N ALA A 165 13.61 4.35 18.71
CA ALA A 165 14.99 4.32 19.15
C ALA A 165 15.94 4.88 18.07
N THR A 166 15.73 4.46 16.81
CA THR A 166 16.51 4.96 15.66
C THR A 166 16.32 6.46 15.44
N LYS A 167 15.07 6.95 15.48
CA LYS A 167 14.78 8.38 15.34
C LYS A 167 15.41 9.21 16.47
N ARG A 168 15.33 8.72 17.71
CA ARG A 168 15.97 9.37 18.87
C ARG A 168 17.47 9.52 18.65
N LYS A 169 18.14 8.45 18.23
CA LYS A 169 19.59 8.47 17.97
C LYS A 169 20.00 9.30 16.74
N GLN A 170 19.15 9.38 15.73
CA GLN A 170 19.39 10.29 14.59
C GLN A 170 19.28 11.75 15.01
N ASN A 171 18.35 12.08 15.91
CA ASN A 171 18.18 13.44 16.42
C ASN A 171 19.30 13.87 17.38
N GLU A 172 19.89 12.94 18.14
CA GLU A 172 21.07 13.21 19.00
C GLU A 172 22.37 13.50 18.22
N ARG A 173 22.39 13.27 16.89
CA ARG A 173 23.56 13.48 16.02
C ARG A 173 23.50 14.76 15.18
N LEU A 174 22.38 15.48 15.21
CA LEU A 174 22.16 16.77 14.55
C LEU A 174 22.39 17.90 15.54
#